data_AF-A0A252EBR1-F1
#
_entry.id   AF-A0A252EBR1-F1
#
_cell.length_a   1.000
_cell.length_b   1.000
_cell.length_c   1.000
_cell.angle_alpha   90.00
_cell.angle_beta   90.00
_cell.angle_gamma   90.00
#
_symmetry.space_group_name_H-M   'P 1'
#
loop_
_entity.id
_entity.type
_entity.pdbx_description
1 polymer ?
#
loop_
_entity_poly.entity_id
_entity_poly.type
_entity_poly.pdbx_seq_one_letter_code
_entity_poly.pdbx_strand_id
1 'polypeptide(L)'
;PDGQKLASGSGDNTIKIWDISTGKAIKTLTGHSSAVNSVVFSPDGQNLASGSDDKTIILWNLDFDDLLRSGCSLLNNYLIAHPEVLEDLPTCQTPYRKEKGATVLVIQGEKLAQNDDINAAVDKFHKAQQWDSNLKFNSKVKAQEFANKGKAQRQVAEGEKIVQDGKVKEAIAAYADAQKIDPKIEISAYSWGTLCWQGSLYKQAADVMFACNQAVKLAPKDGSIRDRRGLARALTGDYQGAISDFEAYIAQAQDYEQDSKAQRQRWVKDLKVGKNPITDDELKRLQNR
;
A
#
# COMPACT_ATOMS: atom_id res chain seq x y z
N PRO A 1 -23.87 4.68 44.53
CA PRO A 1 -22.40 4.55 44.51
C PRO A 1 -21.95 3.12 44.20
N ASP A 2 -20.91 2.98 43.38
CA ASP A 2 -20.35 1.69 42.91
C ASP A 2 -19.47 0.97 43.96
N GLY A 3 -19.14 1.66 45.06
CA GLY A 3 -18.28 1.14 46.13
C GLY A 3 -16.80 1.06 45.78
N GLN A 4 -16.38 1.56 44.60
CA GLN A 4 -14.99 1.52 44.13
C GLN A 4 -14.30 2.88 44.22
N LYS A 5 -15.09 3.96 44.14
CA LYS A 5 -14.59 5.34 44.18
C LYS A 5 -15.12 6.09 45.39
N LEU A 6 -14.26 6.95 45.94
CA LEU A 6 -14.61 7.93 46.98
C LEU A 6 -14.47 9.34 46.43
N ALA A 7 -15.32 10.27 46.87
CA ALA A 7 -15.21 11.69 46.56
C ALA A 7 -15.13 12.50 47.85
N SER A 8 -14.32 13.56 47.83
CA SER A 8 -14.19 14.51 48.94
C SER A 8 -14.19 15.95 48.41
N GLY A 9 -15.06 16.81 48.94
CA GLY A 9 -14.98 18.27 48.78
C GLY A 9 -14.02 18.89 49.79
N SER A 10 -13.40 20.01 49.43
CA SER A 10 -12.39 20.69 50.26
C SER A 10 -12.59 22.22 50.25
N GLY A 11 -12.08 22.87 51.30
CA GLY A 11 -12.01 24.34 51.41
C GLY A 11 -11.01 24.99 50.46
N ASP A 12 -10.24 24.20 49.70
CA ASP A 12 -9.36 24.66 48.62
C ASP A 12 -10.09 24.85 47.27
N ASN A 13 -11.42 24.81 47.29
CA ASN A 13 -12.32 24.93 46.13
C ASN A 13 -12.28 23.72 45.17
N THR A 14 -11.66 22.61 45.57
CA THR A 14 -11.53 21.41 44.72
C THR A 14 -12.31 20.22 45.26
N ILE A 15 -12.53 19.27 44.36
CA ILE A 15 -13.04 17.93 44.69
C ILE A 15 -11.99 16.92 44.28
N LYS A 16 -11.67 15.96 45.14
CA LYS A 16 -10.80 14.83 44.81
C LYS A 16 -11.59 13.55 44.67
N ILE A 17 -11.30 12.80 43.62
CA ILE A 17 -11.78 11.44 43.40
C ILE A 17 -10.65 10.48 43.70
N TRP A 18 -10.95 9.45 44.49
CA TRP A 18 -10.00 8.48 45.00
C TRP A 18 -10.36 7.08 44.53
N ASP A 19 -9.35 6.31 44.18
CA ASP A 19 -9.47 4.86 44.00
C ASP A 19 -9.32 4.18 45.36
N ILE A 20 -10.35 3.46 45.80
CA ILE A 20 -10.38 2.86 47.14
C ILE A 20 -9.36 1.72 47.26
N SER A 21 -9.12 0.97 46.17
CA SER A 21 -8.23 -0.19 46.19
C SER A 21 -6.76 0.19 46.36
N THR A 22 -6.36 1.33 45.79
CA THR A 22 -4.99 1.83 45.82
C THR A 22 -4.76 2.95 46.84
N GLY A 23 -5.83 3.56 47.34
CA GLY A 23 -5.77 4.74 48.22
C GLY A 23 -5.24 6.00 47.54
N LYS A 24 -5.10 6.00 46.21
CA LYS A 24 -4.54 7.12 45.46
C LYS A 24 -5.64 8.04 44.92
N ALA A 25 -5.36 9.34 44.89
CA ALA A 25 -6.19 10.30 44.18
C ALA A 25 -6.03 10.09 42.66
N ILE A 26 -7.13 9.86 41.95
CA ILE A 26 -7.14 9.60 40.49
C ILE A 26 -7.57 10.83 39.68
N LYS A 27 -8.29 11.78 40.28
CA LYS A 27 -8.71 13.02 39.62
C LYS A 27 -8.93 14.15 40.61
N THR A 28 -8.57 15.36 40.23
CA THR A 28 -8.97 16.60 40.94
C THR A 28 -9.90 17.38 40.01
N LEU A 29 -11.09 17.71 40.49
CA LEU A 29 -12.07 18.52 39.78
C LEU A 29 -11.97 19.96 40.28
N THR A 30 -11.80 20.88 39.35
CA THR A 30 -11.68 22.32 39.59
C THR A 30 -12.78 23.02 38.80
N GLY A 31 -13.55 23.89 39.45
CA GLY A 31 -14.64 24.61 38.79
C GLY A 31 -15.43 25.50 39.74
N HIS A 32 -15.51 25.13 41.02
CA HIS A 32 -16.02 26.01 42.06
C HIS A 32 -15.05 27.16 42.33
N SER A 33 -15.60 28.33 42.66
CA SER A 33 -14.82 29.55 43.00
C SER A 33 -14.70 29.80 44.50
N SER A 34 -15.32 28.92 45.31
CA SER A 34 -15.27 28.92 46.77
C SER A 34 -15.30 27.49 47.33
N ALA A 35 -15.30 27.35 48.66
CA ALA A 35 -15.22 26.08 49.36
C ALA A 35 -16.33 25.10 48.97
N VAL A 36 -15.97 23.83 48.77
CA VAL A 36 -16.93 22.77 48.44
C VAL A 36 -17.39 22.09 49.72
N ASN A 37 -18.66 22.29 50.07
CA ASN A 37 -19.23 21.85 51.34
C ASN A 37 -19.96 20.51 51.27
N SER A 38 -20.37 20.08 50.08
CA SER A 38 -21.08 18.81 49.90
C SER A 38 -20.74 18.18 48.56
N VAL A 39 -20.60 16.85 48.57
CA VAL A 39 -20.40 16.01 47.39
C VAL A 39 -21.26 14.76 47.53
N VAL A 40 -21.95 14.37 46.45
CA VAL A 40 -22.75 13.14 46.44
C VAL A 40 -22.67 12.48 45.07
N PHE A 41 -22.44 11.17 45.07
CA PHE A 41 -22.52 10.36 43.87
C PHE A 41 -23.97 10.01 43.55
N SER A 42 -24.30 9.93 42.26
CA SER A 42 -25.49 9.23 41.81
C SER A 42 -25.47 7.75 42.25
N PRO A 43 -26.64 7.09 42.35
CA PRO A 43 -26.71 5.68 42.70
C PRO A 43 -25.86 4.77 41.79
N ASP A 44 -25.75 5.09 40.50
CA ASP A 44 -24.94 4.39 39.50
C ASP A 44 -23.43 4.72 39.54
N GLY A 45 -23.00 5.71 40.33
CA GLY A 45 -21.60 6.13 40.44
C GLY A 45 -21.02 6.89 39.24
N GLN A 46 -21.82 7.16 38.20
CA GLN A 46 -21.37 7.81 36.96
C GLN A 46 -21.40 9.34 37.04
N ASN A 47 -22.23 9.90 37.93
CA ASN A 47 -22.37 11.33 38.11
C ASN A 47 -22.05 11.72 39.56
N LEU A 48 -21.55 12.94 39.73
CA LEU A 48 -21.33 13.56 41.03
C LEU A 48 -22.00 14.93 41.03
N ALA A 49 -22.74 15.25 42.08
CA ALA A 49 -23.19 16.60 42.35
C ALA A 49 -22.34 17.21 43.47
N SER A 50 -21.94 18.46 43.32
CA SER A 50 -21.26 19.23 44.36
C SER A 50 -21.94 20.56 44.65
N GLY A 51 -21.99 20.93 45.93
CA GLY A 51 -22.50 22.22 46.40
C GLY A 51 -21.38 23.03 47.06
N SER A 52 -21.34 24.33 46.79
CA SER A 52 -20.26 25.24 47.19
C SER A 52 -20.78 26.57 47.74
N ASP A 53 -19.94 27.25 48.53
CA ASP A 53 -20.19 28.61 49.03
C ASP A 53 -20.23 29.67 47.91
N ASP A 54 -19.82 29.32 46.69
CA ASP A 54 -19.99 30.18 45.51
C ASP A 54 -21.44 30.28 45.02
N LYS A 55 -22.39 29.65 45.74
CA LYS A 55 -23.83 29.63 45.45
C LYS A 55 -24.18 28.83 44.20
N THR A 56 -23.31 27.94 43.75
CA THR A 56 -23.56 27.06 42.60
C THR A 56 -23.60 25.59 42.98
N ILE A 57 -24.31 24.81 42.16
CA ILE A 57 -24.24 23.36 42.13
C ILE A 57 -23.64 22.97 40.78
N ILE A 58 -22.60 22.14 40.79
CA ILE A 58 -22.00 21.59 39.56
C ILE A 58 -22.29 20.10 39.49
N LEU A 59 -22.76 19.66 38.32
CA LEU A 59 -22.88 18.25 37.96
C LEU A 59 -21.65 17.83 37.18
N TRP A 60 -20.98 16.79 37.65
CA TRP A 60 -19.79 16.23 37.05
C TRP A 60 -20.12 14.87 36.43
N ASN A 61 -19.86 14.73 35.14
CA ASN A 61 -19.85 13.43 34.49
C ASN A 61 -18.50 12.75 34.77
N LEU A 62 -18.53 11.63 35.48
CA LEU A 62 -17.39 10.79 35.85
C LEU A 62 -17.39 9.46 35.09
N ASP A 63 -18.24 9.31 34.08
CA ASP A 63 -18.19 8.19 33.15
C ASP A 63 -16.91 8.29 32.30
N PHE A 64 -15.88 7.60 32.77
CA PHE A 64 -14.62 7.50 32.06
C PHE A 64 -14.79 6.77 30.72
N ASP A 65 -15.78 5.87 30.62
CA ASP A 65 -16.09 5.21 29.35
C ASP A 65 -16.70 6.20 28.35
N ASP A 66 -17.47 7.19 28.80
CA ASP A 66 -18.01 8.24 27.93
C ASP A 66 -16.89 9.18 27.41
N LEU A 67 -15.94 9.54 28.29
CA LEU A 67 -14.75 10.29 27.88
C LEU A 67 -13.87 9.48 26.91
N LEU A 68 -13.66 8.19 27.19
CA LEU A 68 -12.93 7.28 26.31
C LEU A 68 -13.65 7.14 24.97
N ARG A 69 -14.98 6.92 24.94
CA ARG A 69 -15.79 6.83 23.71
C ARG A 69 -15.68 8.10 22.88
N SER A 70 -15.72 9.27 23.53
CA SER A 70 -15.51 10.57 22.88
C SER A 70 -14.12 10.64 22.25
N GLY A 71 -13.08 10.23 22.99
CA GLY A 71 -11.71 10.10 22.47
C GLY A 71 -11.60 9.13 21.29
N CYS A 72 -12.20 7.94 21.39
CA CYS A 72 -12.23 6.95 20.31
C CYS A 72 -12.93 7.51 19.06
N SER A 73 -13.95 8.35 19.24
CA SER A 73 -14.66 9.03 18.14
C SER A 73 -13.75 10.03 17.42
N LEU A 74 -13.01 10.85 18.17
CA LEU A 74 -12.03 11.78 17.60
C LEU A 74 -10.91 11.03 16.87
N LEU A 75 -10.46 9.90 17.40
CA LEU A 75 -9.41 9.07 16.82
C LEU A 75 -9.93 8.01 15.83
N ASN A 76 -11.17 8.11 15.37
CA ASN A 76 -11.83 7.04 14.61
C ASN A 76 -11.00 6.54 13.42
N ASN A 77 -10.51 7.45 12.58
CA ASN A 77 -9.75 7.07 11.38
C ASN A 77 -8.39 6.48 11.73
N TYR A 78 -7.74 7.02 12.78
CA TYR A 78 -6.48 6.50 13.28
C TYR A 78 -6.63 5.07 13.80
N LEU A 79 -7.62 4.81 14.65
CA LEU A 79 -7.88 3.49 15.22
C LEU A 79 -8.24 2.44 14.15
N ILE A 80 -8.96 2.83 13.09
CA ILE A 80 -9.23 1.94 11.95
C ILE A 80 -7.94 1.60 11.21
N ALA A 81 -7.06 2.58 10.98
CA ALA A 81 -5.79 2.39 10.29
C ALA A 81 -4.75 1.61 11.13
N HIS A 82 -4.91 1.60 12.44
CA HIS A 82 -4.02 0.96 13.42
C HIS A 82 -4.76 -0.10 14.24
N PRO A 83 -5.14 -1.24 13.61
CA PRO A 83 -5.88 -2.30 14.29
C PRO A 83 -5.15 -2.89 15.49
N GLU A 84 -3.81 -2.84 15.53
CA GLU A 84 -3.00 -3.20 16.69
C GLU A 84 -3.31 -2.33 17.92
N VAL A 85 -3.50 -1.02 17.76
CA VAL A 85 -3.88 -0.11 18.85
C VAL A 85 -5.35 -0.30 19.21
N LEU A 86 -6.21 -0.52 18.22
CA LEU A 86 -7.62 -0.77 18.45
C LEU A 86 -7.87 -2.09 19.20
N GLU A 87 -7.01 -3.09 19.02
CA GLU A 87 -7.04 -4.35 19.77
C GLU A 87 -6.86 -4.13 21.27
N ASP A 88 -5.93 -3.25 21.64
CA ASP A 88 -5.62 -2.91 23.04
C ASP A 88 -6.67 -2.00 23.70
N LEU A 89 -7.66 -1.50 22.94
CA LEU A 89 -8.70 -0.58 23.41
C LEU A 89 -10.12 -1.18 23.24
N PRO A 90 -10.55 -2.12 24.09
CA PRO A 90 -11.87 -2.76 23.99
C PRO A 90 -13.04 -1.77 23.93
N THR A 91 -13.00 -0.69 24.72
CA THR A 91 -14.04 0.37 24.74
C THR A 91 -14.18 1.10 23.39
N CYS A 92 -13.12 1.12 22.57
CA CYS A 92 -13.15 1.72 21.25
C CYS A 92 -13.68 0.77 20.16
N GLN A 93 -13.83 -0.53 20.43
CA GLN A 93 -14.16 -1.55 19.43
C GLN A 93 -15.65 -1.61 19.08
N THR A 94 -16.13 -0.62 18.34
CA THR A 94 -17.48 -0.66 17.75
C THR A 94 -17.54 -1.68 16.60
N PRO A 95 -18.72 -2.23 16.26
CA PRO A 95 -18.88 -3.12 15.10
C PRO A 95 -18.31 -2.50 13.81
N TYR A 96 -18.58 -1.21 13.59
CA TYR A 96 -18.05 -0.47 12.43
C TYR A 96 -16.51 -0.42 12.41
N ARG A 97 -15.85 -0.08 13.53
CA ARG A 97 -14.38 -0.01 13.57
C ARG A 97 -13.75 -1.38 13.41
N LYS A 98 -14.36 -2.43 13.97
CA LYS A 98 -13.93 -3.82 13.76
C LYS A 98 -14.01 -4.24 12.31
N GLU A 99 -15.13 -3.98 11.63
CA GLU A 99 -15.29 -4.26 10.20
C GLU A 99 -14.24 -3.53 9.35
N LYS A 100 -14.04 -2.23 9.57
CA LYS A 100 -13.03 -1.46 8.82
C LYS A 100 -11.60 -1.85 9.18
N GLY A 101 -11.31 -2.09 10.45
CA GLY A 101 -10.02 -2.58 10.92
C GLY A 101 -9.70 -3.99 10.39
N ALA A 102 -10.71 -4.86 10.22
CA ALA A 102 -10.54 -6.18 9.61
C ALA A 102 -10.04 -6.07 8.17
N THR A 103 -10.55 -5.09 7.41
CA THR A 103 -10.04 -4.82 6.05
C THR A 103 -8.56 -4.43 6.08
N VAL A 104 -8.15 -3.59 7.03
CA VAL A 104 -6.74 -3.20 7.21
C VAL A 104 -5.87 -4.39 7.62
N LEU A 105 -6.35 -5.24 8.52
CA LEU A 105 -5.67 -6.48 8.92
C LEU A 105 -5.45 -7.43 7.74
N VAL A 106 -6.44 -7.56 6.83
CA VAL A 106 -6.26 -8.34 5.59
C VAL A 106 -5.13 -7.75 4.75
N ILE A 107 -5.10 -6.44 4.52
CA ILE A 107 -4.03 -5.79 3.74
C ILE A 107 -2.67 -5.99 4.40
N GLN A 108 -2.58 -5.84 5.72
CA GLN A 108 -1.35 -6.11 6.48
C GLN A 108 -0.89 -7.57 6.30
N GLY A 109 -1.81 -8.53 6.39
CA GLY A 109 -1.52 -9.95 6.19
C GLY A 109 -1.06 -10.28 4.77
N GLU A 110 -1.71 -9.70 3.76
CA GLU A 110 -1.31 -9.83 2.35
C GLU A 110 0.13 -9.33 2.11
N LYS A 111 0.49 -8.20 2.72
CA LYS A 111 1.86 -7.63 2.63
C LYS A 111 2.90 -8.50 3.34
N LEU A 112 2.59 -9.02 4.53
CA LEU A 112 3.46 -9.93 5.26
C LEU A 112 3.71 -11.22 4.45
N ALA A 113 2.66 -11.80 3.88
CA ALA A 113 2.76 -12.97 3.03
C ALA A 113 3.63 -12.71 1.80
N GLN A 114 3.48 -11.56 1.12
CA GLN A 114 4.36 -11.18 0.01
C GLN A 114 5.84 -11.13 0.42
N ASN A 115 6.14 -10.79 1.66
CA ASN A 115 7.48 -10.79 2.24
C ASN A 115 7.91 -12.15 2.81
N ASP A 116 7.19 -13.23 2.50
CA ASP A 116 7.44 -14.60 2.95
C ASP A 116 7.22 -14.86 4.45
N ASP A 117 6.58 -13.91 5.17
CA ASP A 117 6.17 -14.10 6.57
C ASP A 117 4.75 -14.70 6.64
N ILE A 118 4.67 -15.99 6.33
CA ILE A 118 3.40 -16.73 6.25
C ILE A 118 2.69 -16.79 7.60
N ASN A 119 3.41 -17.00 8.69
CA ASN A 119 2.80 -17.19 10.00
C ASN A 119 2.16 -15.88 10.49
N ALA A 120 2.89 -14.77 10.43
CA ALA A 120 2.33 -13.48 10.82
C ALA A 120 1.17 -13.07 9.91
N ALA A 121 1.22 -13.40 8.61
CA ALA A 121 0.11 -13.18 7.69
C ALA A 121 -1.14 -13.96 8.10
N VAL A 122 -1.00 -15.25 8.42
CA VAL A 122 -2.10 -16.10 8.89
C VAL A 122 -2.72 -15.56 10.18
N ASP A 123 -1.90 -15.07 11.11
CA ASP A 123 -2.39 -14.47 12.36
C ASP A 123 -3.22 -13.22 12.09
N LYS A 124 -2.75 -12.33 11.20
CA LYS A 124 -3.52 -11.14 10.77
C LYS A 124 -4.84 -11.53 10.10
N PHE A 125 -4.83 -12.54 9.25
CA PHE A 125 -6.02 -13.06 8.59
C PHE A 125 -7.03 -13.67 9.56
N HIS A 126 -6.60 -14.49 10.52
CA HIS A 126 -7.49 -15.00 11.55
C HIS A 126 -8.08 -13.87 12.38
N LYS A 127 -7.27 -12.87 12.74
CA LYS A 127 -7.76 -11.70 13.49
C LYS A 127 -8.81 -10.92 12.69
N ALA A 128 -8.59 -10.72 11.39
CA ALA A 128 -9.57 -10.09 10.52
C ALA A 128 -10.90 -10.85 10.51
N GLN A 129 -10.89 -12.18 10.41
CA GLN A 129 -12.09 -13.01 10.44
C GLN A 129 -12.81 -13.03 11.80
N GLN A 130 -12.06 -12.83 12.90
CA GLN A 130 -12.65 -12.63 14.23
C GLN A 130 -13.38 -11.28 14.35
N TRP A 131 -12.88 -10.25 13.65
CA TRP A 131 -13.47 -8.91 13.67
C TRP A 131 -14.60 -8.73 12.66
N ASP A 132 -14.53 -9.41 11.52
CA ASP A 132 -15.58 -9.44 10.51
C ASP A 132 -15.88 -10.88 10.10
N SER A 133 -16.98 -11.42 10.62
CA SER A 133 -17.45 -12.77 10.33
C SER A 133 -17.88 -12.99 8.87
N ASN A 134 -18.06 -11.92 8.09
CA ASN A 134 -18.42 -12.00 6.68
C ASN A 134 -17.21 -12.36 5.79
N LEU A 135 -15.98 -12.22 6.30
CA LEU A 135 -14.77 -12.57 5.57
C LEU A 135 -14.64 -14.10 5.44
N LYS A 136 -14.86 -14.61 4.23
CA LYS A 136 -14.77 -16.05 3.90
C LYS A 136 -13.55 -16.32 3.01
N PHE A 137 -12.47 -16.78 3.62
CA PHE A 137 -11.30 -17.34 2.92
C PHE A 137 -10.53 -18.27 3.86
N ASN A 138 -9.68 -19.15 3.30
CA ASN A 138 -8.75 -19.95 4.09
C ASN A 138 -7.45 -19.15 4.29
N SER A 139 -7.12 -18.83 5.54
CA SER A 139 -5.96 -17.98 5.87
C SER A 139 -4.64 -18.54 5.37
N LYS A 140 -4.43 -19.87 5.45
CA LYS A 140 -3.19 -20.51 5.00
C LYS A 140 -3.08 -20.49 3.48
N VAL A 141 -4.16 -20.80 2.77
CA VAL A 141 -4.19 -20.78 1.30
C VAL A 141 -3.96 -19.35 0.81
N LYS A 142 -4.69 -18.37 1.36
CA LYS A 142 -4.53 -16.95 0.99
C LYS A 142 -3.10 -16.46 1.28
N ALA A 143 -2.51 -16.82 2.42
CA ALA A 143 -1.12 -16.47 2.72
C ALA A 143 -0.16 -17.08 1.69
N GLN A 144 -0.32 -18.35 1.32
CA GLN A 144 0.53 -18.98 0.31
C GLN A 144 0.38 -18.35 -1.07
N GLU A 145 -0.84 -17.98 -1.48
CA GLU A 145 -1.10 -17.27 -2.74
C GLU A 145 -0.34 -15.94 -2.78
N PHE A 146 -0.40 -15.14 -1.72
CA PHE A 146 0.30 -13.85 -1.66
C PHE A 146 1.82 -14.01 -1.54
N ALA A 147 2.31 -15.07 -0.92
CA ALA A 147 3.73 -15.37 -0.91
C ALA A 147 4.26 -15.78 -2.29
N ASN A 148 3.50 -16.60 -3.02
CA ASN A 148 3.81 -16.92 -4.41
C ASN A 148 3.82 -15.65 -5.27
N LYS A 149 2.82 -14.77 -5.10
CA LYS A 149 2.77 -13.46 -5.77
C LYS A 149 4.02 -12.62 -5.48
N GLY A 150 4.40 -12.48 -4.20
CA GLY A 150 5.59 -11.73 -3.80
C GLY A 150 6.89 -12.33 -4.35
N LYS A 151 7.01 -13.66 -4.36
CA LYS A 151 8.14 -14.38 -4.94
C LYS A 151 8.24 -14.18 -6.45
N ALA A 152 7.11 -14.26 -7.16
CA ALA A 152 7.04 -14.04 -8.59
C ALA A 152 7.41 -12.58 -8.94
N GLN A 153 6.95 -11.59 -8.17
CA GLN A 153 7.34 -10.18 -8.35
C GLN A 153 8.84 -9.96 -8.17
N ARG A 154 9.47 -10.61 -7.17
CA ARG A 154 10.93 -10.56 -6.99
C ARG A 154 11.68 -11.19 -8.17
N GLN A 155 11.17 -12.28 -8.73
CA GLN A 155 11.76 -12.90 -9.93
C GLN A 155 11.71 -11.98 -11.15
N VAL A 156 10.60 -11.26 -11.36
CA VAL A 156 10.51 -10.24 -12.43
C VAL A 156 11.52 -9.13 -12.20
N ALA A 157 11.61 -8.59 -10.98
CA ALA A 157 12.55 -7.52 -10.64
C ALA A 157 14.02 -7.97 -10.82
N GLU A 158 14.35 -9.22 -10.49
CA GLU A 158 15.69 -9.76 -10.75
C GLU A 158 15.94 -9.89 -12.26
N GLY A 159 14.96 -10.35 -13.03
CA GLY A 159 15.02 -10.37 -14.50
C GLY A 159 15.28 -8.99 -15.10
N GLU A 160 14.63 -7.95 -14.59
CA GLU A 160 14.84 -6.55 -15.01
C GLU A 160 16.25 -6.04 -14.70
N LYS A 161 16.86 -6.52 -13.61
CA LYS A 161 18.23 -6.15 -13.24
C LYS A 161 19.24 -6.85 -14.14
N ILE A 162 19.16 -8.18 -14.27
CA ILE A 162 20.16 -8.95 -15.02
C ILE A 162 20.09 -8.72 -16.53
N VAL A 163 18.93 -8.32 -17.07
CA VAL A 163 18.84 -7.95 -18.49
C VAL A 163 19.66 -6.70 -18.81
N GLN A 164 19.82 -5.78 -17.84
CA GLN A 164 20.68 -4.60 -17.99
C GLN A 164 22.15 -5.00 -18.11
N ASP A 165 22.56 -6.10 -17.46
CA ASP A 165 23.90 -6.67 -17.55
C ASP A 165 24.14 -7.49 -18.83
N GLY A 166 23.19 -7.49 -19.77
CA GLY A 166 23.26 -8.25 -21.03
C GLY A 166 22.93 -9.74 -20.92
N LYS A 167 22.52 -10.20 -19.73
CA LYS A 167 22.14 -11.60 -19.47
C LYS A 167 20.69 -11.89 -19.87
N VAL A 168 20.38 -11.64 -21.14
CA VAL A 168 19.00 -11.67 -21.67
C VAL A 168 18.34 -13.03 -21.50
N LYS A 169 19.05 -14.14 -21.73
CA LYS A 169 18.49 -15.50 -21.56
C LYS A 169 18.10 -15.80 -20.10
N GLU A 170 18.92 -15.36 -19.16
CA GLU A 170 18.64 -15.50 -17.73
C GLU A 170 17.43 -14.64 -17.34
N ALA A 171 17.31 -13.43 -17.89
CA ALA A 171 16.15 -12.57 -17.68
C ALA A 171 14.84 -13.17 -18.22
N ILE A 172 14.87 -13.75 -19.43
CA ILE A 172 13.72 -14.47 -20.01
C ILE A 172 13.32 -15.63 -19.09
N ALA A 173 14.29 -16.41 -18.59
CA ALA A 173 14.02 -17.50 -17.66
C ALA A 173 13.39 -17.01 -16.35
N ALA A 174 13.88 -15.90 -15.78
CA ALA A 174 13.32 -15.31 -14.57
C ALA A 174 11.85 -14.89 -14.74
N TYR A 175 11.49 -14.27 -15.87
CA TYR A 175 10.09 -13.92 -16.16
C TYR A 175 9.22 -15.17 -16.34
N ALA A 176 9.74 -16.20 -17.02
CA ALA A 176 9.02 -17.46 -17.19
C ALA A 176 8.81 -18.18 -15.85
N ASP A 177 9.80 -18.17 -14.97
CA ASP A 177 9.71 -18.76 -13.64
C ASP A 177 8.74 -17.98 -12.73
N ALA A 178 8.69 -16.65 -12.85
CA ALA A 178 7.68 -15.84 -12.18
C ALA A 178 6.26 -16.27 -12.59
N GLN A 179 6.01 -16.47 -13.89
CA GLN A 179 4.71 -16.93 -14.40
C GLN A 179 4.38 -18.38 -13.99
N LYS A 180 5.37 -19.24 -13.75
CA LYS A 180 5.14 -20.58 -13.20
C LYS A 180 4.74 -20.52 -11.72
N ILE A 181 5.35 -19.62 -10.95
CA ILE A 181 5.08 -19.45 -9.51
C ILE A 181 3.69 -18.84 -9.30
N ASP A 182 3.37 -17.78 -10.05
CA ASP A 182 2.05 -17.14 -10.04
C ASP A 182 1.56 -16.98 -11.49
N PRO A 183 0.72 -17.90 -11.98
CA PRO A 183 0.15 -17.80 -13.34
C PRO A 183 -0.70 -16.55 -13.58
N LYS A 184 -1.11 -15.85 -12.51
CA LYS A 184 -1.91 -14.62 -12.57
C LYS A 184 -1.07 -13.37 -12.38
N ILE A 185 0.26 -13.48 -12.33
CA ILE A 185 1.13 -12.33 -12.13
C ILE A 185 0.91 -11.26 -13.21
N GLU A 186 0.66 -10.04 -12.75
CA GLU A 186 0.56 -8.87 -13.60
C GLU A 186 1.94 -8.26 -13.79
N ILE A 187 2.58 -8.57 -14.92
CA ILE A 187 3.84 -7.95 -15.32
C ILE A 187 3.53 -6.70 -16.11
N SER A 188 4.07 -5.56 -15.68
CA SER A 188 3.74 -4.26 -16.26
C SER A 188 4.19 -4.15 -17.72
N ALA A 189 3.53 -3.29 -18.49
CA ALA A 189 3.93 -2.98 -19.87
C ALA A 189 5.38 -2.46 -19.93
N TYR A 190 5.80 -1.72 -18.91
CA TYR A 190 7.16 -1.22 -18.77
C TYR A 190 8.17 -2.34 -18.54
N SER A 191 7.87 -3.30 -17.66
CA SER A 191 8.71 -4.48 -17.37
C SER A 191 8.93 -5.33 -18.62
N TRP A 192 7.85 -5.60 -19.37
CA TRP A 192 7.95 -6.27 -20.66
C TRP A 192 8.72 -5.45 -21.70
N GLY A 193 8.47 -4.14 -21.73
CA GLY A 193 9.18 -3.20 -22.60
C GLY A 193 10.67 -3.13 -22.28
N THR A 194 11.08 -3.28 -21.03
CA THR A 194 12.49 -3.27 -20.62
C THR A 194 13.20 -4.52 -21.12
N LEU A 195 12.59 -5.70 -20.95
CA LEU A 195 13.10 -6.95 -21.52
C LEU A 195 13.20 -6.88 -23.04
N CYS A 196 12.18 -6.33 -23.70
CA CYS A 196 12.19 -6.07 -25.13
C CYS A 196 13.36 -5.17 -25.58
N TRP A 197 13.49 -4.01 -24.93
CA TRP A 197 14.50 -3.01 -25.28
C TRP A 197 15.91 -3.55 -25.09
N GLN A 198 16.21 -4.04 -23.88
CA GLN A 198 17.53 -4.54 -23.52
C GLN A 198 17.90 -5.77 -24.35
N GLY A 199 16.98 -6.72 -24.53
CA GLY A 199 17.22 -7.86 -25.41
C GLY A 199 17.53 -7.45 -26.85
N SER A 200 16.86 -6.43 -27.37
CA SER A 200 17.16 -5.89 -28.70
C SER A 200 18.55 -5.25 -28.77
N LEU A 201 18.93 -4.45 -27.75
CA LEU A 201 20.25 -3.83 -27.66
C LEU A 201 21.39 -4.86 -27.60
N TYR A 202 21.17 -5.96 -26.88
CA TYR A 202 22.12 -7.07 -26.76
C TYR A 202 22.02 -8.10 -27.90
N LYS A 203 21.50 -7.69 -29.06
CA LYS A 203 21.41 -8.50 -30.29
C LYS A 203 20.60 -9.81 -30.16
N GLN A 204 19.66 -9.84 -29.22
CA GLN A 204 18.75 -10.96 -28.95
C GLN A 204 17.28 -10.58 -29.24
N ALA A 205 17.06 -9.69 -30.22
CA ALA A 205 15.74 -9.17 -30.59
C ALA A 205 14.71 -10.28 -30.89
N ALA A 206 15.13 -11.35 -31.58
CA ALA A 206 14.27 -12.50 -31.88
C ALA A 206 13.80 -13.21 -30.60
N ASP A 207 14.69 -13.38 -29.61
CA ASP A 207 14.40 -14.08 -28.37
C ASP A 207 13.44 -13.29 -27.47
N VAL A 208 13.46 -11.96 -27.54
CA VAL A 208 12.59 -11.08 -26.73
C VAL A 208 11.35 -10.59 -27.47
N MET A 209 11.07 -11.10 -28.67
CA MET A 209 9.97 -10.59 -29.48
C MET A 209 8.60 -10.81 -28.81
N PHE A 210 8.45 -11.90 -28.05
CA PHE A 210 7.26 -12.15 -27.25
C PHE A 210 7.03 -11.05 -26.19
N ALA A 211 8.10 -10.57 -25.55
CA ALA A 211 8.05 -9.55 -24.52
C ALA A 211 7.59 -8.20 -25.10
N CYS A 212 8.11 -7.79 -26.26
CA CYS A 212 7.66 -6.56 -26.90
C CYS A 212 6.18 -6.60 -27.29
N ASN A 213 5.70 -7.77 -27.73
CA ASN A 213 4.29 -7.95 -28.08
C ASN A 213 3.39 -7.87 -26.84
N GLN A 214 3.80 -8.45 -25.71
CA GLN A 214 3.09 -8.29 -24.44
C GLN A 214 3.07 -6.82 -23.98
N ALA A 215 4.20 -6.11 -24.09
CA ALA A 215 4.29 -4.71 -23.73
C ALA A 215 3.27 -3.84 -24.51
N VAL A 216 3.25 -3.98 -25.84
CA VAL A 216 2.31 -3.21 -26.69
C VAL A 216 0.86 -3.68 -26.49
N LYS A 217 0.62 -4.97 -26.20
CA LYS A 217 -0.72 -5.45 -25.87
C LYS A 217 -1.29 -4.75 -24.63
N LEU A 218 -0.45 -4.52 -23.61
CA LEU A 218 -0.85 -3.86 -22.38
C LEU A 218 -0.96 -2.33 -22.52
N ALA A 219 -0.10 -1.71 -23.32
CA ALA A 219 -0.07 -0.27 -23.53
C ALA A 219 -0.04 0.09 -25.03
N PRO A 220 -1.14 -0.16 -25.78
CA PRO A 220 -1.13 -0.06 -27.23
C PRO A 220 -1.01 1.37 -27.74
N LYS A 221 -1.29 2.38 -26.91
CA LYS A 221 -1.19 3.79 -27.29
C LYS A 221 0.12 4.43 -26.86
N ASP A 222 0.98 3.74 -26.11
CA ASP A 222 2.24 4.30 -25.64
C ASP A 222 3.29 4.29 -26.76
N GLY A 223 3.66 5.48 -27.23
CA GLY A 223 4.66 5.66 -28.28
C GLY A 223 6.04 5.12 -27.91
N SER A 224 6.46 5.23 -26.64
CA SER A 224 7.77 4.74 -26.18
C SER A 224 7.82 3.22 -26.17
N ILE A 225 6.74 2.56 -25.74
CA ILE A 225 6.65 1.09 -25.76
C ILE A 225 6.62 0.57 -27.21
N ARG A 226 5.96 1.30 -28.11
CA ARG A 226 6.01 1.00 -29.55
C ARG A 226 7.41 1.19 -30.12
N ASP A 227 8.10 2.28 -29.81
CA ASP A 227 9.50 2.52 -30.25
C ASP A 227 10.41 1.34 -29.92
N ARG A 228 10.31 0.83 -28.68
CA ARG A 228 11.08 -0.35 -28.24
C ARG A 228 10.79 -1.59 -29.09
N ARG A 229 9.52 -1.84 -29.43
CA ARG A 229 9.13 -2.93 -30.34
C ARG A 229 9.60 -2.68 -31.78
N GLY A 230 9.56 -1.44 -32.23
CA GLY A 230 10.03 -1.03 -33.56
C GLY A 230 11.50 -1.37 -33.76
N LEU A 231 12.35 -1.12 -32.75
CA LEU A 231 13.76 -1.53 -32.75
C LEU A 231 13.90 -3.05 -32.94
N ALA A 232 13.18 -3.84 -32.13
CA ALA A 232 13.22 -5.30 -32.21
C ALA A 232 12.82 -5.80 -33.62
N ARG A 233 11.71 -5.27 -34.15
CA ARG A 233 11.18 -5.62 -35.48
C ARG A 233 12.16 -5.32 -36.61
N ALA A 234 12.80 -4.16 -36.58
CA ALA A 234 13.78 -3.80 -37.58
C ALA A 234 15.01 -4.71 -37.53
N LEU A 235 15.46 -5.10 -36.33
CA LEU A 235 16.54 -6.07 -36.15
C LEU A 235 16.18 -7.47 -36.64
N THR A 236 14.90 -7.86 -36.59
CA THR A 236 14.41 -9.17 -37.07
C THR A 236 13.90 -9.15 -38.51
N GLY A 237 14.00 -8.02 -39.23
CA GLY A 237 13.62 -7.90 -40.64
C GLY A 237 12.14 -7.54 -40.90
N ASP A 238 11.33 -7.30 -39.88
CA ASP A 238 9.95 -6.80 -40.02
C ASP A 238 9.96 -5.27 -40.19
N TYR A 239 10.42 -4.81 -41.36
CA TYR A 239 10.58 -3.38 -41.63
C TYR A 239 9.24 -2.63 -41.66
N GLN A 240 8.19 -3.27 -42.18
CA GLN A 240 6.86 -2.65 -42.25
C GLN A 240 6.27 -2.44 -40.84
N GLY A 241 6.38 -3.45 -39.97
CA GLY A 241 5.98 -3.33 -38.58
C GLY A 241 6.82 -2.32 -37.81
N ALA A 242 8.14 -2.28 -38.06
CA ALA A 242 9.04 -1.32 -37.45
C ALA A 242 8.71 0.13 -37.83
N ILE A 243 8.45 0.40 -39.12
CA ILE A 243 8.02 1.71 -39.61
C ILE A 243 6.76 2.17 -38.89
N SER A 244 5.76 1.29 -38.77
CA SER A 244 4.49 1.62 -38.10
C SER A 244 4.68 1.99 -36.63
N ASP A 245 5.56 1.27 -35.92
CA ASP A 245 5.86 1.54 -34.52
C ASP A 245 6.64 2.85 -34.34
N PHE A 246 7.64 3.12 -35.20
CA PHE A 246 8.40 4.37 -35.16
C PHE A 246 7.55 5.59 -35.53
N GLU A 247 6.67 5.48 -36.52
CA GLU A 247 5.73 6.56 -36.88
C GLU A 247 4.78 6.88 -35.72
N ALA A 248 4.33 5.85 -34.97
CA ALA A 248 3.53 6.05 -33.76
C ALA A 248 4.29 6.77 -32.63
N TYR A 249 5.58 6.46 -32.44
CA TYR A 249 6.44 7.21 -31.51
C TYR A 249 6.60 8.67 -31.95
N ILE A 250 6.95 8.90 -33.22
CA ILE A 250 7.16 10.24 -33.79
C ILE A 250 5.92 11.13 -33.61
N ALA A 251 4.72 10.56 -33.77
CA ALA A 251 3.46 11.28 -33.61
C ALA A 251 3.19 11.76 -32.16
N GLN A 252 3.80 11.10 -31.17
CA GLN A 252 3.59 11.41 -29.75
C GLN A 252 4.79 12.08 -29.08
N ALA A 253 5.96 12.04 -29.73
CA ALA A 253 7.21 12.58 -29.22
C ALA A 253 7.08 14.07 -28.86
N GLN A 254 7.44 14.38 -27.63
CA GLN A 254 7.38 15.73 -27.06
C GLN A 254 8.59 16.57 -27.49
N ASP A 255 8.56 17.88 -27.20
CA ASP A 255 9.60 18.82 -27.63
C ASP A 255 11.00 18.47 -27.06
N TYR A 256 11.06 17.92 -25.85
CA TYR A 256 12.33 17.49 -25.23
C TYR A 256 12.90 16.21 -25.85
N GLU A 257 12.16 15.50 -26.71
CA GLU A 257 12.59 14.29 -27.39
C GLU A 257 13.03 14.54 -28.85
N GLN A 258 13.28 15.79 -29.23
CA GLN A 258 13.55 16.20 -30.61
C GLN A 258 14.65 15.38 -31.29
N ASP A 259 15.73 15.05 -30.57
CA ASP A 259 16.83 14.23 -31.08
C ASP A 259 16.40 12.79 -31.39
N SER A 260 15.68 12.16 -30.46
CA SER A 260 15.15 10.81 -30.63
C SER A 260 14.15 10.78 -31.77
N LYS A 261 13.26 11.77 -31.85
CA LYS A 261 12.30 11.93 -32.94
C LYS A 261 12.99 12.04 -34.31
N ALA A 262 14.00 12.91 -34.42
CA ALA A 262 14.77 13.07 -35.66
C ALA A 262 15.50 11.77 -36.04
N GLN A 263 16.01 11.03 -35.06
CA GLN A 263 16.63 9.73 -35.29
C GLN A 263 15.63 8.72 -35.85
N ARG A 264 14.43 8.59 -35.28
CA ARG A 264 13.40 7.66 -35.77
C ARG A 264 12.90 8.04 -37.16
N GLN A 265 12.81 9.34 -37.47
CA GLN A 265 12.47 9.81 -38.83
C GLN A 265 13.50 9.35 -39.88
N ARG A 266 14.80 9.40 -39.53
CA ARG A 266 15.86 8.86 -40.41
C ARG A 266 15.74 7.36 -40.56
N TRP A 267 15.50 6.64 -39.47
CA TRP A 267 15.32 5.18 -39.51
C TRP A 267 14.15 4.78 -40.41
N VAL A 268 13.00 5.47 -40.30
CA VAL A 268 11.84 5.25 -41.17
C VAL A 268 12.19 5.45 -42.65
N LYS A 269 12.98 6.48 -42.98
CA LYS A 269 13.42 6.74 -44.37
C LYS A 269 14.29 5.61 -44.92
N ASP A 270 15.24 5.12 -44.12
CA ASP A 270 16.13 4.03 -44.53
C ASP A 270 15.37 2.70 -44.66
N LEU A 271 14.48 2.39 -43.72
CA LEU A 271 13.67 1.18 -43.76
C LEU A 271 12.73 1.14 -44.97
N LYS A 272 12.19 2.29 -45.40
CA LYS A 272 11.34 2.41 -46.60
C LYS A 272 12.06 2.04 -47.90
N VAL A 273 13.39 2.16 -47.94
CA VAL A 273 14.22 1.73 -49.08
C VAL A 273 14.88 0.36 -48.85
N GLY A 274 14.42 -0.39 -47.84
CA GLY A 274 14.91 -1.73 -47.52
C GLY A 274 16.27 -1.77 -46.82
N LYS A 275 16.77 -0.62 -46.36
CA LYS A 275 18.04 -0.52 -45.65
C LYS A 275 17.79 -0.56 -44.15
N ASN A 276 18.44 -1.48 -43.42
CA ASN A 276 18.40 -1.49 -41.97
C ASN A 276 19.31 -0.38 -41.40
N PRO A 277 18.77 0.63 -40.70
CA PRO A 277 19.56 1.72 -40.13
C PRO A 277 20.22 1.37 -38.79
N ILE A 278 19.83 0.25 -38.16
CA ILE A 278 20.30 -0.15 -36.83
C ILE A 278 21.56 -1.00 -37.00
N THR A 279 22.70 -0.30 -37.05
CA THR A 279 24.03 -0.91 -37.11
C THR A 279 24.55 -1.25 -35.71
N ASP A 280 25.64 -2.02 -35.64
CA ASP A 280 26.32 -2.31 -34.38
C ASP A 280 26.76 -1.05 -33.62
N ASP A 281 27.21 -0.02 -34.34
CA ASP A 281 27.59 1.27 -33.75
C ASP A 281 26.37 2.02 -33.22
N GLU A 282 25.24 1.91 -33.92
CA GLU A 282 23.97 2.49 -33.46
C GLU A 282 23.47 1.78 -32.18
N LEU A 283 23.56 0.45 -32.10
CA LEU A 283 23.21 -0.30 -30.89
C LEU A 283 24.10 0.10 -29.71
N LYS A 284 25.42 0.23 -29.90
CA LYS A 284 26.34 0.72 -28.86
C LYS A 284 26.00 2.14 -28.41
N ARG A 285 25.62 3.02 -29.34
CA ARG A 285 25.20 4.38 -29.01
C ARG A 285 23.93 4.38 -28.15
N LEU A 286 22.98 3.50 -28.44
CA LEU A 286 21.74 3.37 -27.67
C LEU A 286 21.95 2.72 -26.30
N GLN A 287 22.95 1.85 -26.14
CA GLN A 287 23.33 1.28 -24.84
C GLN A 287 23.97 2.32 -23.89
N ASN A 288 24.65 3.32 -24.44
CA ASN A 288 25.38 4.34 -23.68
C ASN A 288 24.53 5.61 -23.38
N ARG A 289 23.23 5.58 -23.67
CA ARG A 289 22.27 6.66 -23.42
C ARG A 289 21.36 6.30 -22.26
#